data_AF-A0A970RYC1-F1
#
_entry.id   AF-A0A970RYC1-F1
#
_cell.length_a   1.000
_cell.length_b   1.000
_cell.length_c   1.000
_cell.angle_alpha   90.00
_cell.angle_beta   90.00
_cell.angle_gamma   90.00
#
_symmetry.space_group_name_H-M   'P 1'
#
loop_
_entity.id
_entity.type
_entity.pdbx_description
1 polymer ?
#
loop_
_entity_poly.entity_id
_entity_poly.type
_entity_poly.pdbx_seq_one_letter_code
_entity_poly.pdbx_strand_id
1 'polypeptide(L)' 'TITVHINRLRNKFANFKDFEIITIRNLGYKVVIKNEA' A
#
# COMPACT_ATOMS: atom_id res chain seq x y z
N THR A 1 8.40 -7.45 -11.13
CA THR A 1 7.21 -6.73 -11.58
C THR A 1 6.63 -5.93 -10.44
N ILE A 2 6.06 -4.75 -10.71
CA ILE A 2 5.57 -3.81 -9.68
C ILE A 2 4.57 -4.49 -8.72
N THR A 3 3.69 -5.33 -9.26
CA THR A 3 2.71 -6.13 -8.49
C THR A 3 3.35 -7.03 -7.43
N VAL A 4 4.48 -7.67 -7.74
CA VAL A 4 5.19 -8.53 -6.76
C VAL A 4 5.76 -7.69 -5.62
N HIS A 5 6.31 -6.51 -5.90
CA HIS A 5 6.85 -5.62 -4.87
C HIS A 5 5.74 -5.03 -3.98
N ILE A 6 4.60 -4.63 -4.56
CA ILE A 6 3.41 -4.19 -3.81
C ILE A 6 2.91 -5.31 -2.88
N ASN A 7 2.81 -6.54 -3.37
CA ASN A 7 2.37 -7.69 -2.55
C ASN A 7 3.35 -8.00 -1.41
N ARG A 8 4.66 -7.89 -1.64
CA ARG A 8 5.67 -8.06 -0.58
C ARG A 8 5.57 -6.98 0.50
N LEU A 9 5.34 -5.73 0.10
CA LEU A 9 5.11 -4.64 1.05
C LEU A 9 3.83 -4.88 1.87
N ARG A 10 2.72 -5.25 1.22
CA ARG A 10 1.47 -5.59 1.92
C ARG A 10 1.65 -6.70 2.95
N ASN A 11 2.36 -7.77 2.61
CA ASN A 11 2.60 -8.86 3.56
C ASN A 11 3.54 -8.46 4.70
N LYS A 12 4.62 -7.71 4.40
CA LYS A 12 5.57 -7.26 5.42
C LYS A 12 4.93 -6.32 6.43
N PHE A 13 3.97 -5.50 5.98
CA PHE A 13 3.29 -4.50 6.78
C PHE A 13 1.83 -4.87 7.09
N ALA A 14 1.47 -6.15 7.02
CA ALA A 14 0.09 -6.61 7.22
C ALA A 14 -0.48 -6.26 8.61
N ASN A 15 0.40 -6.17 9.62
CA ASN A 15 0.04 -5.79 10.99
C ASN A 15 0.22 -4.30 11.27
N PHE A 16 0.68 -3.52 10.29
CA PHE A 16 0.99 -2.10 10.42
C PHE A 16 -0.20 -1.30 9.88
N LYS A 17 -0.92 -0.57 10.75
CA LYS A 17 -2.11 0.22 10.37
C LYS A 17 -1.79 1.66 9.93
N ASP A 18 -0.53 2.05 9.95
CA ASP A 18 -0.09 3.43 9.70
C ASP A 18 -0.24 3.87 8.24
N PHE A 19 -0.34 2.93 7.30
CA PHE A 19 -0.55 3.28 5.90
C PHE A 19 -1.32 2.19 5.13
N GLU A 20 -1.95 2.62 4.06
CA GLU A 20 -2.76 1.78 3.18
C GLU A 20 -2.36 1.99 1.72
N ILE A 21 -2.15 0.90 0.98
CA ILE A 21 -1.85 0.92 -0.45
C ILE A 21 -3.16 0.70 -1.22
N ILE A 22 -3.59 1.73 -1.94
CA ILE A 22 -4.81 1.76 -2.76
C ILE A 22 -4.43 1.58 -4.23
N THR A 23 -5.12 0.69 -4.93
CA THR A 23 -4.97 0.54 -6.38
C THR A 23 -5.99 1.43 -7.08
N ILE A 24 -5.50 2.35 -7.92
CA ILE A 24 -6.33 3.21 -8.75
C ILE A 24 -6.32 2.62 -10.16
N ARG A 25 -7.49 2.16 -10.62
CA ARG A 25 -7.64 1.53 -11.94
C ARG A 25 -7.19 2.50 -13.03
N ASN A 26 -6.36 2.01 -13.95
CA ASN A 26 -5.75 2.76 -15.06
C ASN A 26 -4.83 3.92 -14.65
N LEU A 27 -4.42 4.02 -13.38
CA LEU A 27 -3.48 5.03 -12.90
C LEU A 27 -2.28 4.43 -12.18
N GLY A 28 -2.49 3.41 -11.34
CA GLY A 28 -1.42 2.73 -10.61
C GLY A 28 -1.75 2.53 -9.13
N TYR A 29 -0.80 2.83 -8.25
CA TYR A 29 -0.92 2.62 -6.81
C TYR A 29 -0.70 3.94 -6.07
N LYS A 30 -1.53 4.22 -5.07
CA LYS A 30 -1.40 5.36 -4.16
C LYS A 30 -1.19 4.83 -2.74
N VAL A 31 -0.29 5.46 -2.00
CA VAL A 31 -0.11 5.17 -0.57
C VAL A 31 -0.77 6.28 0.23
N VAL A 32 -1.61 5.91 1.20
CA VAL A 32 -2.26 6.82 2.13
C VAL A 32 -1.73 6.53 3.52
N ILE A 33 -1.20 7.53 4.21
CA ILE A 33 -0.72 7.41 5.59
C ILE A 33 -1.92 7.75 6.49
N LYS A 34 -2.28 6.84 7.40
CA LYS A 34 -3.39 6.99 8.36
C LYS A 34 -2.98 7.63 9.67
N ASN A 35 -1.72 8.02 9.81
CA ASN A 35 -1.23 8.80 10.95
C ASN A 35 -1.61 10.28 10.75
N GLU A 36 -2.90 10.57 10.83
CA GLU A 36 -3.42 11.92 10.93
C GLU A 36 -3.59 12.23 12.43
N ALA A 37 -2.94 13.32 12.86
CA ALA A 37 -2.89 13.80 14.24
C ALA A 37 -4.26 14.30 14.74
#